data_AF-A0A3A5I7L3-F1
#
_entry.id   AF-A0A3A5I7L3-F1
#
_cell.length_a   1.000
_cell.length_b   1.000
_cell.length_c   1.000
_cell.angle_alpha   90.00
_cell.angle_beta   90.00
_cell.angle_gamma   90.00
#
_symmetry.space_group_name_H-M   'P 1'
#
loop_
_entity.id
_entity.type
_entity.pdbx_description
1 polymer ?
#
loop_
_entity_poly.entity_id
_entity_poly.type
_entity_poly.pdbx_seq_one_letter_code
_entity_poly.pdbx_strand_id
1 'polypeptide(L)'
;MNIKIEGIIQEYRGRRLTPQKIKEFEKAFAQQITESTKKQIKHFQYLGIDPIGLGRKAKQQTRNFDFKKWKEEYKDVTVQVNTDVVVLESGVVQ
;
A
#
# COMPACT_ATOMS: atom_id res chain seq x y z
N MET A 1 -2.31 -2.15 7.48
CA MET A 1 -2.48 -2.74 6.14
C MET A 1 -1.10 -3.00 5.61
N ASN A 2 -0.80 -4.25 5.24
CA ASN A 2 0.50 -4.62 4.72
C ASN A 2 0.34 -4.96 3.23
N ILE A 3 1.16 -4.34 2.39
CA ILE A 3 1.16 -4.52 0.94
C ILE A 3 2.53 -5.07 0.58
N LYS A 4 2.57 -6.23 -0.06
CA LYS A 4 3.81 -6.80 -0.62
C LYS A 4 3.71 -6.73 -2.14
N ILE A 5 4.75 -6.20 -2.77
CA ILE A 5 4.86 -6.10 -4.22
C ILE A 5 6.15 -6.79 -4.63
N GLU A 6 6.01 -7.75 -5.53
CA GLU A 6 7.14 -8.40 -6.19
C GLU A 6 7.14 -7.96 -7.65
N GLY A 7 8.30 -7.52 -8.15
CA GLY A 7 8.40 -6.94 -9.48
C GLY A 7 9.73 -7.21 -10.16
N ILE A 8 9.77 -6.91 -11.45
CA ILE A 8 10.98 -7.01 -12.28
C ILE A 8 11.31 -5.64 -12.88
N ILE A 9 12.60 -5.32 -12.97
CA ILE A 9 13.05 -4.12 -13.69
C ILE A 9 13.33 -4.52 -15.13
N GLN A 10 12.47 -4.08 -16.06
CA GLN A 10 12.59 -4.40 -17.50
C GLN A 10 13.62 -3.55 -18.23
N GLU A 11 13.71 -2.24 -17.92
CA GLU A 11 14.63 -1.31 -18.58
C GLU A 11 15.30 -0.42 -17.53
N TYR A 12 16.62 -0.22 -17.64
CA TYR A 12 17.38 0.70 -16.81
C TYR A 12 18.28 1.57 -17.68
N ARG A 13 18.01 2.88 -17.70
CA ARG A 13 18.75 3.87 -18.52
C ARG A 13 20.01 4.42 -17.87
N GLY A 14 20.36 3.96 -16.68
CA GLY A 14 21.60 4.34 -16.02
C GLY A 14 22.78 3.49 -16.47
N ARG A 15 23.99 3.86 -16.04
CA ARG A 15 25.22 3.16 -16.46
C ARG A 15 25.24 1.69 -16.06
N ARG A 16 24.89 1.39 -14.80
CA ARG A 16 24.85 0.03 -14.24
C ARG A 16 23.81 -0.05 -13.14
N LEU A 17 23.03 -1.13 -13.16
CA LEU A 17 22.10 -1.42 -12.09
C LEU A 17 22.85 -2.19 -10.98
N THR A 18 23.20 -1.48 -9.91
CA THR A 18 23.88 -2.08 -8.76
C THR A 18 22.87 -2.51 -7.70
N PRO A 19 23.23 -3.43 -6.78
CA PRO A 19 22.37 -3.79 -5.65
C PRO A 19 21.91 -2.58 -4.82
N GLN A 20 22.76 -1.56 -4.69
CA GLN A 20 22.39 -0.31 -4.03
C GLN A 20 21.29 0.45 -4.78
N LYS A 21 21.38 0.53 -6.12
CA LYS A 21 20.35 1.16 -6.95
C LYS A 21 19.02 0.41 -6.93
N ILE A 22 19.06 -0.92 -6.84
CA ILE A 22 17.86 -1.75 -6.66
C ILE A 22 17.19 -1.41 -5.33
N LYS A 23 17.95 -1.36 -4.22
CA LYS A 23 17.40 -0.97 -2.91
C LYS A 23 16.84 0.45 -2.87
N GLU A 24 17.51 1.40 -3.55
CA GLU A 24 17.00 2.76 -3.70
C GLU A 24 15.67 2.77 -4.46
N PHE A 25 15.55 1.97 -5.53
CA PHE A 25 14.31 1.81 -6.28
C PHE A 25 13.20 1.18 -5.44
N GLU A 26 13.46 0.06 -4.76
CA GLU A 26 12.51 -0.61 -3.87
C GLU A 26 11.97 0.36 -2.82
N LYS A 27 12.86 1.12 -2.17
CA LYS A 27 12.48 2.12 -1.16
C LYS A 27 11.64 3.25 -1.75
N ALA A 28 12.06 3.80 -2.89
CA ALA A 28 11.34 4.90 -3.54
C ALA A 28 9.94 4.44 -3.99
N PHE A 29 9.84 3.24 -4.56
CA PHE A 29 8.57 2.69 -5.01
C PHE A 29 7.65 2.33 -3.84
N ALA A 30 8.19 1.74 -2.77
CA ALA A 30 7.45 1.48 -1.53
C ALA A 30 6.88 2.77 -0.93
N GLN A 31 7.67 3.85 -0.91
CA GLN A 31 7.22 5.17 -0.45
C GLN A 31 6.12 5.74 -1.34
N GLN A 32 6.27 5.68 -2.66
CA GLN A 32 5.26 6.17 -3.61
C GLN A 32 3.92 5.44 -3.44
N ILE A 33 3.95 4.11 -3.33
CA ILE A 33 2.75 3.31 -3.11
C ILE A 33 2.13 3.63 -1.75
N THR A 34 2.93 3.69 -0.69
CA THR A 34 2.47 4.04 0.66
C THR A 34 1.70 5.37 0.65
N GLU A 35 2.29 6.42 0.05
CA GLU A 35 1.67 7.75 0.01
C GLU A 35 0.43 7.78 -0.89
N SER A 36 0.46 7.09 -2.04
CA SER A 36 -0.69 7.02 -2.95
C SER A 36 -1.87 6.26 -2.31
N THR A 37 -1.59 5.17 -1.60
CA THR A 37 -2.61 4.40 -0.86
C THR A 37 -3.18 5.22 0.30
N LYS A 38 -2.34 5.91 1.08
CA LYS A 38 -2.82 6.82 2.14
C LYS A 38 -3.75 7.90 1.59
N LYS A 39 -3.39 8.52 0.47
CA LYS A 39 -4.23 9.52 -0.21
C LYS A 39 -5.58 8.95 -0.63
N GLN A 40 -5.60 7.76 -1.22
CA GLN A 40 -6.85 7.09 -1.62
C GLN A 40 -7.73 6.74 -0.42
N ILE A 41 -7.15 6.19 0.65
CA ILE A 41 -7.89 5.90 1.89
C ILE A 41 -8.48 7.20 2.46
N LYS A 42 -7.71 8.27 2.52
CA LYS A 42 -8.22 9.58 2.99
C LYS A 42 -9.34 10.11 2.12
N HIS A 43 -9.27 9.89 0.81
CA HIS A 43 -10.36 10.25 -0.10
C HIS A 43 -11.63 9.42 0.17
N PHE A 44 -11.51 8.12 0.39
CA PHE A 44 -12.64 7.26 0.77
C PHE A 44 -13.26 7.67 2.11
N GLN A 45 -12.42 8.00 3.11
CA GLN A 45 -12.85 8.53 4.40
C GLN A 45 -13.60 9.85 4.25
N TYR A 46 -13.08 10.78 3.45
CA TYR A 46 -13.75 12.05 3.15
C TYR A 46 -15.14 11.85 2.53
N LEU A 47 -15.25 10.92 1.58
CA LEU A 47 -16.51 10.54 0.93
C LEU A 47 -17.44 9.71 1.84
N GLY A 48 -16.95 9.20 2.98
CA GLY A 48 -17.73 8.34 3.87
C GLY A 48 -18.08 6.97 3.26
N ILE A 49 -17.27 6.48 2.34
CA ILE A 49 -17.46 5.19 1.64
C ILE A 49 -16.32 4.23 1.97
N ASP A 50 -16.60 2.92 2.06
CA ASP A 50 -15.58 1.90 2.35
C ASP A 50 -15.45 0.88 1.20
N PRO A 51 -14.84 1.27 0.07
CA PRO A 51 -14.72 0.40 -1.11
C PRO A 51 -13.69 -0.73 -0.91
N ILE A 52 -12.81 -0.59 0.07
CA ILE A 52 -11.73 -1.56 0.38
C ILE A 52 -12.11 -2.52 1.53
N GLY A 53 -13.32 -2.39 2.09
CA GLY A 53 -13.89 -3.33 3.05
C GLY A 53 -13.24 -3.34 4.44
N LEU A 54 -12.73 -2.19 4.92
CA LEU A 54 -12.15 -2.07 6.26
C LEU A 54 -13.16 -2.43 7.37
N GLY A 55 -14.44 -2.10 7.21
CA GLY A 55 -15.49 -2.43 8.16
C GLY A 55 -15.75 -3.92 8.26
N ARG A 56 -15.63 -4.65 7.14
CA ARG A 56 -15.71 -6.12 7.15
C ARG A 56 -14.56 -6.72 7.96
N LYS A 57 -13.36 -6.14 7.86
CA LYS A 57 -12.20 -6.58 8.63
C LYS A 57 -12.35 -6.26 10.12
N ALA A 58 -12.85 -5.07 10.46
CA ALA A 58 -13.15 -4.70 11.84
C ALA A 58 -14.21 -5.63 12.46
N LYS A 59 -15.28 -5.95 11.72
CA LYS A 59 -16.28 -6.93 12.14
C LYS A 59 -15.71 -8.30 12.51
N GLN A 60 -14.70 -8.78 11.78
CA GLN A 60 -14.08 -10.07 12.09
C GLN A 60 -13.32 -10.06 13.42
N GLN A 61 -12.91 -8.88 13.90
CA GLN A 61 -12.10 -8.71 15.11
C GLN A 61 -12.91 -8.20 16.31
N THR A 62 -14.17 -7.78 16.10
CA THR A 62 -15.01 -7.18 17.14
C THR A 62 -16.35 -7.89 17.26
N ARG A 63 -16.63 -8.44 18.45
CA ARG A 63 -17.94 -9.02 18.77
C ARG A 63 -19.00 -7.93 18.80
N ASN A 64 -20.23 -8.24 18.37
CA ASN A 64 -21.36 -7.29 18.32
C ASN A 64 -21.09 -6.04 17.48
N PHE A 65 -20.31 -6.19 16.39
CA PHE A 65 -20.01 -5.09 15.47
C PHE A 65 -21.28 -4.48 14.85
N ASP A 66 -21.38 -3.15 14.92
CA ASP A 66 -22.51 -2.39 14.39
C ASP A 66 -22.09 -1.59 13.16
N PHE A 67 -22.63 -1.96 11.99
CA PHE A 67 -22.36 -1.27 10.73
C PHE A 67 -22.90 0.15 10.67
N LYS A 68 -23.93 0.48 11.45
CA LYS A 68 -24.46 1.85 11.51
C LYS A 68 -23.45 2.76 12.19
N LYS A 69 -22.92 2.33 13.35
CA LYS A 69 -21.84 3.04 14.06
C LYS A 69 -20.56 3.12 13.24
N TRP A 70 -20.18 2.02 12.57
CA TRP A 70 -19.01 2.02 11.68
C TRP A 70 -19.06 3.12 10.62
N LYS A 71 -20.24 3.39 10.03
CA LYS A 71 -20.39 4.42 9.00
C LYS A 71 -20.06 5.83 9.51
N GLU A 72 -20.28 6.08 10.80
CA GLU A 72 -19.94 7.33 11.46
C GLU A 72 -18.45 7.36 11.82
N GLU A 73 -17.94 6.29 12.44
CA GLU A 73 -16.56 6.18 12.91
C GLU A 73 -15.52 6.07 11.78
N TYR A 74 -15.91 5.56 10.60
CA TYR A 74 -15.02 5.28 9.47
C TYR A 74 -14.13 6.46 9.08
N LYS A 75 -14.66 7.68 9.18
CA LYS A 75 -13.95 8.92 8.82
C LYS A 75 -12.70 9.15 9.66
N ASP A 76 -12.72 8.71 10.92
CA ASP A 76 -11.68 8.94 11.92
C ASP A 76 -10.76 7.74 12.13
N VAL A 77 -11.04 6.61 11.46
CA VAL A 77 -10.22 5.40 11.56
C VAL A 77 -8.78 5.69 11.12
N THR A 78 -7.82 5.38 11.98
CA THR A 78 -6.40 5.46 11.62
C THR A 78 -5.99 4.19 10.87
N VAL A 79 -5.62 4.34 9.59
CA VAL A 79 -5.14 3.23 8.77
C VAL A 79 -3.64 3.35 8.56
N GLN A 80 -2.87 2.46 9.20
CA GLN A 80 -1.43 2.34 8.93
C GLN A 80 -1.22 1.55 7.64
N VAL A 81 -0.40 2.08 6.74
CA VAL A 81 -0.03 1.44 5.47
C VAL A 81 1.46 1.15 5.51
N ASN A 82 1.81 -0.14 5.37
CA ASN A 82 3.18 -0.60 5.26
C ASN A 82 3.33 -1.28 3.90
N THR A 83 4.26 -0.79 3.08
CA THR A 83 4.55 -1.37 1.77
C THR A 83 5.95 -1.94 1.77
N ASP A 84 6.05 -3.20 1.32
CA ASP A 84 7.30 -3.90 1.04
C ASP A 84 7.39 -4.15 -0.46
N VAL A 85 8.52 -3.79 -1.06
CA VAL A 85 8.77 -3.97 -2.50
C VAL A 85 10.04 -4.78 -2.64
N VAL A 86 9.94 -5.87 -3.40
CA VAL A 86 11.06 -6.75 -3.71
C VAL A 86 11.22 -6.85 -5.23
N VAL A 87 12.43 -6.54 -5.71
CA VAL A 87 12.80 -6.78 -7.11
C VAL A 87 13.35 -8.19 -7.23
N LEU A 88 12.63 -9.07 -7.94
CA LEU A 88 13.00 -10.48 -8.13
C LEU A 88 14.12 -10.63 -9.15
N GLU A 89 14.04 -9.90 -10.25
CA GLU A 89 14.99 -9.93 -11.34
C GLU A 89 15.16 -8.54 -11.93
N SER A 90 16.37 -8.30 -12.45
CA SER A 90 16.63 -7.13 -13.28
C SER A 90 17.13 -7.59 -14.65
N GLY A 91 16.43 -7.21 -15.71
CA GLY A 91 16.71 -7.56 -17.10
C GLY A 91 17.93 -6.86 -17.68
N VAL A 92 19.02 -6.73 -16.92
CA VAL A 92 20.31 -6.42 -17.52
C VAL A 92 20.78 -7.71 -18.18
N VAL A 93 20.45 -7.85 -19.47
CA VAL A 93 21.08 -8.85 -20.34
C VAL A 93 22.58 -8.64 -20.22
N GLN A 94 23.30 -9.65 -19.72
CA GLN A 94 24.77 -9.68 -19.74
C GLN A 94 25.29 -9.78 -21.16
#